data_AF-A0A7J8XHM8-F1
#
_entry.id   AF-A0A7J8XHM8-F1
#
_cell.length_a   1.000
_cell.length_b   1.000
_cell.length_c   1.000
_cell.angle_alpha   90.00
_cell.angle_beta   90.00
_cell.angle_gamma   90.00
#
_symmetry.space_group_name_H-M   'P 1'
#
loop_
_entity.id
_entity.type
_entity.pdbx_description
1 polymer ?
#
loop_
_entity_poly.entity_id
_entity_poly.type
_entity_poly.pdbx_seq_one_letter_code
_entity_poly.pdbx_strand_id
1 'polypeptide(L)'
;MADFEGNNRETLEDDFCLLEDSDLEGDVDERFYELPILSPKAKAKIPVDYNKALKYVDRKEAGLEDVLRDHALHLLPAKTLFRFKTVSRRWDQWISSPLFAHRQTTYFKNVSGLFCQVADHSPSFISFNQDAYGMPDPSLSFFPEPVKVRSSCNGLVCCQGIEDDTYYICSPVTKEWKKLPRPNLYHGAKAAVVLAFEPYLLNFNESYELVCAVTFPDYPVVYFEIYSSRSSSWRVSDTICYELDGSGLHDGGYYMKGVVYWESSSGVILAFGLRDEQYGFLPLPANDEEYGNGALAMKHGELCYIQPRYQDNVCTINIHGNMDMSLKSVINLPYDAGSTFGVCRALGFINGDILILGLGTR
;
A
#
# COMPACT_ATOMS: atom_id res chain seq x y z
N MET A 1 0.61 -52.76 19.33
CA MET A 1 1.58 -53.84 19.07
C MET A 1 2.68 -53.24 18.20
N ALA A 2 3.74 -52.64 18.73
CA ALA A 2 4.37 -52.74 20.05
C ALA A 2 4.59 -51.37 20.69
N ASP A 3 4.53 -51.39 22.02
CA ASP A 3 4.84 -50.32 22.96
C ASP A 3 6.34 -50.08 23.06
N PHE A 4 6.75 -48.87 23.45
CA PHE A 4 7.72 -48.67 24.53
C PHE A 4 7.61 -47.24 25.07
N GLU A 5 7.02 -47.16 26.27
CA GLU A 5 7.08 -46.02 27.18
C GLU A 5 8.50 -45.83 27.73
N GLY A 6 8.84 -44.59 28.08
CA GLY A 6 10.11 -44.21 28.71
C GLY A 6 10.05 -42.79 29.25
N ASN A 7 9.25 -42.63 30.29
CA ASN A 7 9.08 -41.45 31.13
C ASN A 7 10.41 -41.03 31.80
N ASN A 8 10.72 -39.73 31.87
CA ASN A 8 11.39 -39.16 33.04
C ASN A 8 11.15 -37.65 33.12
N ARG A 9 10.34 -37.30 34.13
CA ARG A 9 10.24 -35.98 34.76
C ARG A 9 11.42 -35.82 35.72
N GLU A 10 12.08 -34.68 35.70
CA GLU A 10 12.75 -34.12 36.88
C GLU A 10 12.29 -32.68 37.06
N THR A 11 11.60 -32.46 38.19
CA THR A 11 11.29 -31.19 38.85
C THR A 11 12.31 -30.98 39.96
N LEU A 12 12.76 -29.74 40.17
CA LEU A 12 13.31 -29.14 41.42
C LEU A 12 13.57 -27.65 41.06
N GLU A 13 12.64 -26.74 41.37
CA GLU A 13 12.49 -25.97 42.62
C GLU A 13 13.61 -24.93 42.88
N ASP A 14 13.15 -23.67 42.87
CA ASP A 14 13.44 -22.54 43.75
C ASP A 14 14.88 -22.02 43.93
N ASP A 15 15.06 -20.75 43.55
CA ASP A 15 15.69 -19.78 44.45
C ASP A 15 15.07 -18.38 44.27
N PHE A 16 14.41 -17.94 45.35
CA PHE A 16 13.89 -16.61 45.61
C PHE A 16 15.02 -15.66 46.02
N CYS A 17 14.97 -14.41 45.56
CA CYS A 17 15.52 -13.28 46.32
C CYS A 17 14.60 -12.06 46.17
N LEU A 18 13.78 -11.87 47.21
CA LEU A 18 13.07 -10.63 47.55
C LEU A 18 14.06 -9.61 48.10
N LEU A 19 13.94 -8.34 47.69
CA LEU A 19 14.24 -7.20 48.54
C LEU A 19 13.19 -6.12 48.28
N GLU A 20 12.39 -5.87 49.32
CA GLU A 20 11.41 -4.79 49.44
C GLU A 20 12.09 -3.44 49.73
N ASP A 21 11.48 -2.39 49.15
CA ASP A 21 11.20 -1.04 49.62
C ASP A 21 12.13 -0.31 50.61
N SER A 22 12.55 0.88 50.19
CA SER A 22 12.64 2.03 51.08
C SER A 22 12.40 3.34 50.32
N ASP A 23 11.28 3.99 50.63
CA ASP A 23 10.92 5.36 50.26
C ASP A 23 11.94 6.38 50.78
N LEU A 24 12.45 7.25 49.92
CA LEU A 24 12.99 8.55 50.30
C LEU A 24 12.62 9.59 49.23
N GLU A 25 11.76 10.52 49.63
CA GLU A 25 11.43 11.76 48.93
C GLU A 25 12.71 12.55 48.57
N GLY A 26 12.77 13.08 47.35
CA GLY A 26 13.86 13.94 46.88
C GLY A 26 13.51 14.60 45.55
N ASP A 27 13.30 15.90 45.61
CA ASP A 27 12.74 16.80 44.59
C ASP A 27 13.71 17.12 43.42
N VAL A 28 13.10 17.40 42.26
CA VAL A 28 13.58 18.08 41.01
C VAL A 28 14.96 17.74 40.40
N ASP A 29 14.97 17.19 39.18
CA ASP A 29 15.88 17.65 38.10
C ASP A 29 15.33 17.34 36.69
N GLU A 30 14.97 18.39 35.95
CA GLU A 30 14.59 18.38 34.54
C GLU A 30 15.80 18.13 33.64
N ARG A 31 15.89 17.01 32.91
CA ARG A 31 16.81 16.91 31.77
C ARG A 31 16.24 16.20 30.55
N PHE A 32 15.73 17.04 29.65
CA PHE A 32 15.66 16.83 28.21
C PHE A 32 17.05 16.47 27.65
N TYR A 33 17.15 15.43 26.83
CA TYR A 33 18.30 15.22 25.96
C TYR A 33 17.90 15.44 24.51
N GLU A 34 18.04 16.69 24.07
CA GLU A 34 18.06 17.10 22.68
C GLU A 34 19.36 16.66 21.98
N LEU A 35 19.23 16.30 20.71
CA LEU A 35 20.32 15.91 19.81
C LEU A 35 21.23 17.12 19.47
N PRO A 36 22.56 16.95 19.31
CA PRO A 36 23.48 18.09 19.19
C PRO A 36 23.47 18.73 17.78
N ILE A 37 23.02 19.97 17.72
CA ILE A 37 23.24 20.89 16.60
C ILE A 37 24.59 21.60 16.81
N LEU A 38 25.54 21.35 15.91
CA LEU A 38 26.83 22.06 15.89
C LEU A 38 26.65 23.51 15.44
N SER A 39 27.00 24.45 16.32
CA SER A 39 27.12 25.89 16.03
C SER A 39 28.58 26.29 15.70
N PRO A 40 28.82 27.44 15.02
CA PRO A 40 30.02 27.64 14.22
C PRO A 40 30.96 28.72 14.80
N LYS A 41 32.20 28.38 15.21
CA LYS A 41 33.29 29.38 15.37
C LYS A 41 34.69 28.77 15.22
N ALA A 42 35.31 28.98 14.06
CA ALA A 42 36.78 29.06 13.95
C ALA A 42 37.16 29.97 12.76
N LYS A 43 37.82 31.09 13.05
CA LYS A 43 38.39 32.01 12.04
C LYS A 43 39.81 31.55 11.69
N ALA A 44 40.13 31.41 10.40
CA ALA A 44 41.52 31.41 9.93
C ALA A 44 41.66 31.98 8.50
N LYS A 45 42.45 33.07 8.43
CA LYS A 45 43.28 33.64 7.34
C LYS A 45 42.89 33.41 5.87
N ILE A 46 42.60 34.52 5.18
CA ILE A 46 42.66 34.70 3.72
C ILE A 46 44.15 34.81 3.33
N PRO A 47 44.64 34.03 2.36
CA PRO A 47 44.80 34.58 1.01
C PRO A 47 44.56 33.58 -0.13
N VAL A 48 44.48 34.18 -1.33
CA VAL A 48 44.65 33.61 -2.67
C VAL A 48 43.36 33.52 -3.49
N ASP A 49 43.46 34.23 -4.62
CA ASP A 49 42.49 34.58 -5.64
C ASP A 49 41.89 33.34 -6.34
N TYR A 50 40.60 33.08 -6.10
CA TYR A 50 39.85 31.99 -6.74
C TYR A 50 39.28 32.35 -8.12
N ASN A 51 39.56 33.53 -8.67
CA ASN A 51 39.01 33.95 -9.97
C ASN A 51 39.70 33.32 -11.19
N LYS A 52 40.43 32.21 -11.03
CA LYS A 52 41.16 31.58 -12.12
C LYS A 52 41.09 30.06 -12.16
N ALA A 53 39.92 29.46 -11.89
CA ALA A 53 39.70 28.05 -12.22
C ALA A 53 38.24 27.62 -12.50
N LEU A 54 37.29 28.54 -12.68
CA LEU A 54 36.03 28.21 -13.38
C LEU A 54 36.22 28.40 -14.88
N LYS A 55 37.24 27.74 -15.43
CA LYS A 55 37.35 27.57 -16.88
C LYS A 55 36.34 26.51 -17.28
N TYR A 56 35.28 26.96 -17.95
CA TYR A 56 34.49 26.17 -18.89
C TYR A 56 34.13 24.76 -18.43
N VAL A 57 33.15 24.63 -17.55
CA VAL A 57 32.21 23.52 -17.73
C VAL A 57 31.42 23.91 -18.97
N ASP A 58 31.85 23.38 -20.10
CA ASP A 58 31.08 23.37 -21.33
C ASP A 58 29.71 22.74 -20.98
N ARG A 59 28.70 23.58 -20.68
CA ARG A 59 27.31 23.15 -20.63
C ARG A 59 26.97 22.82 -22.07
N LYS A 60 27.36 21.62 -22.48
CA LYS A 60 26.84 21.01 -23.70
C LYS A 60 25.33 21.05 -23.53
N GLU A 61 24.66 21.90 -24.30
CA GLU A 61 23.20 21.94 -24.31
C GLU A 61 22.76 20.49 -24.53
N ALA A 62 22.03 19.95 -23.55
CA ALA A 62 21.54 18.59 -23.64
C ALA A 62 20.72 18.52 -24.93
N GLY A 63 21.08 17.60 -25.83
CA GLY A 63 20.32 17.43 -27.06
C GLY A 63 18.86 17.14 -26.72
N LEU A 64 17.94 17.55 -27.59
CA LEU A 64 16.50 17.29 -27.38
C LEU A 64 16.22 15.82 -27.04
N GLU A 65 16.97 14.89 -27.65
CA GLU A 65 16.92 13.46 -27.34
C GLU A 65 17.24 13.13 -25.87
N ASP A 66 18.28 13.74 -25.30
CA ASP A 66 18.67 13.52 -23.91
C ASP A 66 17.60 14.08 -22.96
N VAL A 67 17.07 15.27 -23.28
CA VAL A 67 15.99 15.89 -22.51
C VAL A 67 14.74 15.02 -22.52
N LEU A 68 14.33 14.50 -23.68
CA LEU A 68 13.17 13.63 -23.79
C LEU A 68 13.35 12.34 -22.98
N ARG A 69 14.52 11.70 -23.11
CA ARG A 69 14.87 10.47 -22.37
C ARG A 69 14.81 10.70 -20.85
N ASP A 70 15.49 11.74 -20.38
CA ASP A 70 15.75 11.91 -18.95
C ASP A 70 14.62 12.62 -18.21
N HIS A 71 13.81 13.42 -18.90
CA HIS A 71 12.83 14.31 -18.26
C HIS A 71 11.38 14.17 -18.75
N ALA A 72 11.12 13.59 -19.92
CA ALA A 72 9.75 13.55 -20.47
C ALA A 72 9.15 12.15 -20.50
N LEU A 73 9.89 11.15 -20.99
CA LEU A 73 9.33 9.82 -21.26
C LEU A 73 8.77 9.15 -20.00
N HIS A 74 9.45 9.25 -18.87
CA HIS A 74 9.00 8.60 -17.63
C HIS A 74 7.72 9.22 -17.03
N LEU A 75 7.29 10.38 -17.53
CA LEU A 75 6.03 11.04 -17.15
C LEU A 75 4.84 10.56 -18.00
N LEU A 76 5.08 9.66 -18.95
CA LEU A 76 4.05 9.19 -19.86
C LEU A 76 3.40 7.90 -19.36
N PRO A 77 2.14 7.64 -19.75
CA PRO A 77 1.47 6.40 -19.43
C PRO A 77 2.10 5.22 -20.18
N ALA A 78 2.02 4.03 -19.58
CA ALA A 78 2.63 2.82 -20.13
C ALA A 78 2.16 2.50 -21.56
N LYS A 79 0.88 2.72 -21.88
CA LYS A 79 0.33 2.52 -23.24
C LYS A 79 1.00 3.42 -24.28
N THR A 80 1.14 4.71 -23.97
CA THR A 80 1.84 5.68 -24.83
C THR A 80 3.29 5.27 -25.04
N LEU A 81 3.96 4.86 -23.97
CA LEU A 81 5.35 4.39 -24.03
C LEU A 81 5.52 3.16 -24.91
N PHE A 82 4.58 2.21 -24.86
CA PHE A 82 4.57 1.06 -25.75
C PHE A 82 4.49 1.46 -27.23
N ARG A 83 3.67 2.46 -27.56
CA ARG A 83 3.62 3.02 -28.94
C ARG A 83 4.94 3.70 -29.31
N PHE A 84 5.57 4.37 -28.35
CA PHE A 84 6.81 5.10 -28.58
C PHE A 84 8.02 4.20 -28.85
N LYS A 85 7.97 2.92 -28.47
CA LYS A 85 8.95 1.91 -28.90
C LYS A 85 9.02 1.80 -30.44
N THR A 86 7.95 2.10 -31.17
CA THR A 86 7.94 2.01 -32.64
C THR A 86 8.52 3.23 -33.34
N VAL A 87 8.83 4.31 -32.61
CA VAL A 87 9.35 5.57 -33.21
C VAL A 87 10.78 5.38 -33.72
N SER A 88 11.64 4.74 -32.93
CA SER A 88 13.02 4.41 -33.33
C SER A 88 13.60 3.29 -32.48
N ARG A 89 14.64 2.62 -32.98
CA ARG A 89 15.38 1.59 -32.22
C ARG A 89 15.95 2.13 -30.90
N ARG A 90 16.34 3.41 -30.87
CA ARG A 90 16.92 4.05 -29.69
C ARG A 90 15.88 4.26 -28.60
N TRP A 91 14.65 4.63 -28.98
CA TRP A 91 13.54 4.78 -28.05
C TRP A 91 13.08 3.43 -27.51
N ASP A 92 13.01 2.40 -28.35
CA ASP A 92 12.74 1.04 -27.89
C ASP A 92 13.76 0.58 -26.84
N GLN A 93 15.06 0.78 -27.08
CA GLN A 93 16.11 0.45 -26.12
C GLN A 93 15.97 1.20 -24.79
N TRP A 94 15.61 2.48 -24.81
CA TRP A 94 15.39 3.26 -23.58
C TRP A 94 14.17 2.77 -22.81
N ILE A 95 13.04 2.61 -23.49
CA ILE A 95 11.75 2.29 -22.86
C ILE A 95 11.72 0.84 -22.37
N SER A 96 12.40 -0.07 -23.07
CA SER A 96 12.51 -1.49 -22.68
C SER A 96 13.53 -1.72 -21.55
N SER A 97 14.26 -0.69 -21.10
CA SER A 97 15.19 -0.79 -19.98
C SER A 97 14.45 -0.96 -18.64
N PRO A 98 14.86 -1.90 -17.77
CA PRO A 98 14.30 -2.02 -16.42
C PRO A 98 14.43 -0.74 -15.59
N LEU A 99 15.52 0.01 -15.77
CA LEU A 99 15.74 1.31 -15.11
C LEU A 99 14.69 2.34 -15.52
N PHE A 100 14.24 2.28 -16.77
CA PHE A 100 13.20 3.16 -17.27
C PHE A 100 11.83 2.78 -16.71
N ALA A 101 11.49 1.48 -16.70
CA ALA A 101 10.26 0.99 -16.08
C ALA A 101 10.17 1.39 -14.59
N HIS A 102 11.29 1.28 -13.88
CA HIS A 102 11.42 1.73 -12.50
C HIS A 102 11.15 3.24 -12.33
N ARG A 103 11.82 4.08 -13.14
CA ARG A 103 11.59 5.53 -13.12
C ARG A 103 10.14 5.87 -13.46
N GLN A 104 9.58 5.23 -14.47
CA GLN A 104 8.19 5.46 -14.87
C GLN A 104 7.22 5.13 -13.74
N THR A 105 7.39 4.01 -13.06
CA THR A 105 6.57 3.62 -11.90
C THR A 105 6.69 4.63 -10.74
N THR A 106 7.86 5.25 -10.60
CA THR A 106 8.13 6.25 -9.56
C THR A 106 7.48 7.60 -9.87
N TYR A 107 7.53 8.06 -11.13
CA TYR A 107 7.12 9.41 -11.49
C TYR A 107 5.71 9.50 -12.07
N PHE A 108 5.27 8.52 -12.85
CA PHE A 108 3.92 8.51 -13.39
C PHE A 108 2.94 8.04 -12.32
N LYS A 109 2.26 9.00 -11.70
CA LYS A 109 1.29 8.73 -10.64
C LYS A 109 -0.17 8.93 -11.06
N ASN A 110 -0.45 9.22 -12.33
CA ASN A 110 -1.84 9.43 -12.77
C ASN A 110 -2.65 8.12 -12.72
N VAL A 111 -3.89 8.22 -12.25
CA VAL A 111 -4.81 7.09 -12.26
C VAL A 111 -5.23 6.79 -13.69
N SER A 112 -4.97 5.55 -14.12
CA SER A 112 -5.22 5.10 -15.50
C SER A 112 -6.64 4.57 -15.73
N GLY A 113 -7.30 4.11 -14.67
CA GLY A 113 -8.60 3.46 -14.73
C GLY A 113 -8.93 2.71 -13.44
N LEU A 114 -9.97 1.88 -13.48
CA LEU A 114 -10.43 1.04 -12.37
C LEU A 114 -10.66 -0.40 -12.81
N PHE A 115 -10.50 -1.36 -11.90
CA PHE A 115 -10.98 -2.73 -12.10
C PHE A 115 -12.43 -2.83 -11.58
N CYS A 116 -13.33 -3.24 -12.45
CA CYS A 116 -14.69 -3.62 -12.10
C CYS A 116 -14.72 -5.14 -11.91
N GLN A 117 -15.23 -5.59 -10.77
CA GLN A 117 -15.35 -7.01 -10.45
C GLN A 117 -16.72 -7.28 -9.84
N VAL A 118 -17.53 -8.03 -10.58
CA VAL A 118 -18.84 -8.52 -10.14
C VAL A 118 -18.65 -9.95 -9.62
N ALA A 119 -19.47 -10.38 -8.66
CA ALA A 119 -19.46 -11.77 -8.21
C ALA A 119 -19.60 -12.72 -9.42
N ASP A 120 -18.85 -13.83 -9.40
CA ASP A 120 -18.86 -14.88 -10.42
C ASP A 120 -18.41 -14.48 -11.85
N HIS A 121 -17.86 -13.27 -12.01
CA HIS A 121 -17.30 -12.80 -13.28
C HIS A 121 -15.82 -12.45 -13.16
N SER A 122 -15.10 -12.57 -14.28
CA SER A 122 -13.72 -12.09 -14.38
C SER A 122 -13.67 -10.56 -14.16
N PRO A 123 -12.61 -10.05 -13.51
CA PRO A 123 -12.40 -8.61 -13.40
C PRO A 123 -12.28 -7.99 -14.78
N SER A 124 -12.64 -6.72 -14.93
CA SER A 124 -12.49 -5.96 -16.17
C SER A 124 -11.92 -4.58 -15.89
N PHE A 125 -10.87 -4.20 -16.62
CA PHE A 125 -10.27 -2.87 -16.51
C PHE A 125 -11.02 -1.83 -17.36
N ILE A 126 -11.53 -0.80 -16.70
CA ILE A 126 -12.20 0.35 -17.31
C ILE A 126 -11.23 1.54 -17.30
N SER A 127 -10.82 1.97 -18.49
CA SER A 127 -9.93 3.11 -18.68
C SER A 127 -10.66 4.44 -18.56
N PHE A 128 -10.07 5.44 -17.87
CA PHE A 128 -10.61 6.81 -17.85
C PHE A 128 -10.29 7.61 -19.11
N ASN A 129 -9.28 7.19 -19.86
CA ASN A 129 -8.93 7.79 -21.13
C ASN A 129 -8.46 6.68 -22.05
N GLN A 130 -9.33 6.24 -22.97
CA GLN A 130 -9.03 5.13 -23.87
C GLN A 130 -7.88 5.43 -24.84
N ASP A 131 -7.56 6.70 -25.10
CA ASP A 131 -6.46 7.07 -25.99
C ASP A 131 -5.11 7.01 -25.27
N ALA A 132 -5.06 7.55 -24.04
CA ALA A 132 -3.85 7.66 -23.23
C ALA A 132 -3.54 6.38 -22.43
N TYR A 133 -4.57 5.70 -21.93
CA TYR A 133 -4.46 4.55 -21.03
C TYR A 133 -5.07 3.31 -21.66
N GLY A 134 -4.62 2.15 -21.20
CA GLY A 134 -5.19 0.88 -21.60
C GLY A 134 -4.34 -0.29 -21.17
N MET A 135 -5.01 -1.42 -21.05
CA MET A 135 -4.43 -2.69 -20.65
C MET A 135 -4.48 -3.65 -21.85
N PRO A 136 -3.40 -4.38 -22.14
CA PRO A 136 -3.38 -5.36 -23.23
C PRO A 136 -4.36 -6.52 -23.06
N ASP A 137 -4.84 -6.77 -21.85
CA ASP A 137 -5.88 -7.75 -21.52
C ASP A 137 -6.69 -7.25 -20.32
N PRO A 138 -7.78 -6.49 -20.55
CA PRO A 138 -8.59 -5.93 -19.49
C PRO A 138 -9.21 -6.98 -18.56
N SER A 139 -9.40 -8.22 -19.04
CA SER A 139 -10.03 -9.29 -18.28
C SER A 139 -9.07 -10.16 -17.48
N LEU A 140 -7.77 -9.87 -17.55
CA LEU A 140 -6.70 -10.67 -16.94
C LEU A 140 -6.77 -12.16 -17.36
N SER A 141 -7.12 -12.45 -18.61
CA SER A 141 -7.29 -13.82 -19.12
C SER A 141 -5.99 -14.60 -19.32
N PHE A 142 -4.85 -13.98 -19.05
CA PHE A 142 -3.51 -14.58 -19.13
C PHE A 142 -3.16 -15.46 -17.90
N PHE A 143 -4.02 -15.55 -16.90
CA PHE A 143 -3.88 -16.46 -15.76
C PHE A 143 -4.35 -17.89 -16.11
N PRO A 144 -3.86 -18.92 -15.41
CA PRO A 144 -4.25 -20.31 -15.67
C PRO A 144 -5.69 -20.64 -15.23
N GLU A 145 -6.29 -19.78 -14.41
CA GLU A 145 -7.64 -19.93 -13.86
C GLU A 145 -8.30 -18.54 -13.74
N PRO A 146 -9.65 -18.46 -13.59
CA PRO A 146 -10.31 -17.21 -13.21
C PRO A 146 -9.77 -16.66 -11.88
N VAL A 147 -9.51 -15.36 -11.82
CA VAL A 147 -8.96 -14.70 -10.63
C VAL A 147 -9.80 -13.53 -10.16
N LYS A 148 -9.66 -13.17 -8.88
CA LYS A 148 -10.17 -11.94 -8.27
C LYS A 148 -9.02 -10.98 -7.98
N VAL A 149 -9.16 -9.70 -8.31
CA VAL A 149 -8.23 -8.65 -7.88
C VAL A 149 -8.46 -8.38 -6.38
N ARG A 150 -7.37 -8.41 -5.60
CA ARG A 150 -7.39 -8.26 -4.13
C ARG A 150 -6.73 -6.97 -3.67
N SER A 151 -5.64 -6.59 -4.30
CA SER A 151 -4.89 -5.38 -3.95
C SER A 151 -4.07 -4.89 -5.15
N SER A 152 -3.65 -3.63 -5.15
CA SER A 152 -2.70 -3.11 -6.13
C SER A 152 -1.82 -2.05 -5.50
N CYS A 153 -0.56 -1.97 -5.92
CA CYS A 153 0.36 -0.98 -5.42
C CYS A 153 1.42 -0.68 -6.48
N ASN A 154 1.59 0.61 -6.82
CA ASN A 154 2.61 1.09 -7.76
C ASN A 154 2.76 0.23 -9.03
N GLY A 155 1.65 -0.06 -9.71
CA GLY A 155 1.64 -0.79 -10.99
C GLY A 155 1.62 -2.32 -10.88
N LEU A 156 1.86 -2.89 -9.70
CA LEU A 156 1.64 -4.31 -9.43
C LEU A 156 0.22 -4.56 -8.93
N VAL A 157 -0.31 -5.72 -9.27
CA VAL A 157 -1.64 -6.18 -8.86
C VAL A 157 -1.51 -7.54 -8.19
N CYS A 158 -2.12 -7.68 -7.01
CA CYS A 158 -2.34 -8.96 -6.35
C CYS A 158 -3.71 -9.50 -6.77
N CYS A 159 -3.70 -10.70 -7.31
CA CYS A 159 -4.88 -11.48 -7.66
C CYS A 159 -4.95 -12.76 -6.81
N GLN A 160 -6.13 -13.33 -6.68
CA GLN A 160 -6.38 -14.60 -6.01
C GLN A 160 -7.17 -15.52 -6.94
N GLY A 161 -6.71 -16.76 -7.12
CA GLY A 161 -7.43 -17.79 -7.86
C GLY A 161 -8.77 -18.10 -7.24
N ILE A 162 -9.80 -18.34 -8.07
CA ILE A 162 -11.14 -18.68 -7.59
C ILE A 162 -11.22 -20.15 -7.16
N GLU A 163 -10.37 -21.02 -7.71
CA GLU A 163 -10.46 -22.47 -7.47
C GLU A 163 -9.67 -22.91 -6.23
N ASP A 164 -8.43 -22.43 -6.08
CA ASP A 164 -7.50 -22.91 -5.05
C ASP A 164 -7.05 -21.82 -4.05
N ASP A 165 -7.69 -20.64 -4.10
CA ASP A 165 -7.36 -19.46 -3.30
C ASP A 165 -5.88 -18.99 -3.41
N THR A 166 -5.13 -19.45 -4.43
CA THR A 166 -3.72 -19.08 -4.55
C THR A 166 -3.55 -17.62 -4.94
N TYR A 167 -2.57 -16.96 -4.31
CA TYR A 167 -2.17 -15.62 -4.71
C TYR A 167 -1.26 -15.60 -5.93
N TYR A 168 -1.53 -14.63 -6.80
CA TYR A 168 -0.71 -14.28 -7.94
C TYR A 168 -0.35 -12.80 -7.86
N ILE A 169 0.91 -12.46 -8.15
CA ILE A 169 1.32 -11.06 -8.34
C ILE A 169 1.59 -10.86 -9.81
N CYS A 170 0.98 -9.84 -10.42
CA CYS A 170 1.17 -9.56 -11.84
C CYS A 170 1.42 -8.09 -12.14
N SER A 171 2.07 -7.88 -13.28
CA SER A 171 2.07 -6.61 -14.00
C SER A 171 1.05 -6.71 -15.13
N PRO A 172 -0.10 -6.02 -15.05
CA PRO A 172 -1.14 -6.13 -16.07
C PRO A 172 -0.73 -5.53 -17.43
N VAL A 173 0.30 -4.68 -17.44
CA VAL A 173 0.84 -4.08 -18.66
C VAL A 173 1.71 -5.09 -19.42
N THR A 174 2.54 -5.87 -18.72
CA THR A 174 3.45 -6.85 -19.35
C THR A 174 2.82 -8.24 -19.47
N LYS A 175 1.69 -8.48 -18.77
CA LYS A 175 1.06 -9.80 -18.60
C LYS A 175 1.95 -10.82 -17.89
N GLU A 176 3.04 -10.36 -17.30
CA GLU A 176 3.92 -11.21 -16.49
C GLU A 176 3.30 -11.38 -15.12
N TRP A 177 3.35 -12.61 -14.60
CA TRP A 177 2.82 -12.95 -13.31
C TRP A 177 3.67 -14.00 -12.60
N LYS A 178 3.55 -14.03 -11.27
CA LYS A 178 4.19 -15.02 -10.40
C LYS A 178 3.15 -15.63 -9.49
N LYS A 179 3.03 -16.97 -9.51
CA LYS A 179 2.28 -17.74 -8.51
C LYS A 179 3.06 -17.72 -7.20
N LEU A 180 2.40 -17.35 -6.10
CA LEU A 180 3.03 -17.39 -4.78
C LEU A 180 2.96 -18.82 -4.20
N PRO A 181 3.91 -19.21 -3.34
CA PRO A 181 3.77 -20.43 -2.56
C PRO A 181 2.53 -20.36 -1.67
N ARG A 182 2.05 -21.52 -1.19
CA ARG A 182 0.95 -21.57 -0.23
C ARG A 182 1.35 -20.84 1.06
N PRO A 183 0.47 -20.01 1.65
CA PRO A 183 0.69 -19.43 2.97
C PRO A 183 0.77 -20.50 4.06
N ASN A 184 1.36 -20.15 5.20
CA ASN A 184 1.40 -21.03 6.37
C ASN A 184 0.06 -21.04 7.11
N LEU A 185 -0.66 -19.91 7.09
CA LEU A 185 -1.99 -19.79 7.67
C LEU A 185 -3.08 -19.93 6.61
N TYR A 186 -4.26 -20.40 7.01
CA TYR A 186 -5.42 -20.40 6.13
C TYR A 186 -6.08 -19.01 6.16
N HIS A 187 -5.96 -18.25 5.07
CA HIS A 187 -6.51 -16.90 5.00
C HIS A 187 -8.00 -16.85 4.62
N GLY A 188 -8.53 -17.89 3.96
CA GLY A 188 -9.88 -17.94 3.42
C GLY A 188 -10.17 -16.93 2.29
N ALA A 189 -11.40 -17.00 1.76
CA ALA A 189 -11.82 -16.24 0.57
C ALA A 189 -12.03 -14.73 0.80
N LYS A 190 -12.08 -14.28 2.06
CA LYS A 190 -12.28 -12.86 2.45
C LYS A 190 -11.07 -12.27 3.18
N ALA A 191 -9.90 -12.88 3.00
CA ALA A 191 -8.65 -12.44 3.60
C ALA A 191 -8.39 -10.93 3.42
N ALA A 192 -7.99 -10.27 4.49
CA ALA A 192 -7.64 -8.86 4.50
C ALA A 192 -6.20 -8.69 3.95
N VAL A 193 -6.09 -8.59 2.62
CA VAL A 193 -4.82 -8.66 1.89
C VAL A 193 -4.41 -7.30 1.34
N VAL A 194 -3.16 -6.90 1.57
CA VAL A 194 -2.59 -5.67 1.02
C VAL A 194 -1.22 -5.93 0.39
N LEU A 195 -1.07 -5.48 -0.84
CA LEU A 195 0.21 -5.46 -1.54
C LEU A 195 0.99 -4.20 -1.16
N ALA A 196 2.18 -4.39 -0.61
CA ALA A 196 3.14 -3.32 -0.32
C ALA A 196 4.25 -3.35 -1.37
N PHE A 197 4.33 -2.29 -2.17
CA PHE A 197 5.39 -2.14 -3.16
C PHE A 197 5.76 -0.67 -3.29
N GLU A 198 6.96 -0.30 -2.86
CA GLU A 198 7.43 1.10 -2.91
C GLU A 198 8.74 1.19 -3.71
N PRO A 199 8.66 1.49 -5.02
CA PRO A 199 9.85 1.68 -5.83
C PRO A 199 10.55 2.97 -5.41
N TYR A 200 11.87 2.90 -5.23
CA TYR A 200 12.70 4.04 -4.86
C TYR A 200 13.84 4.23 -5.85
N LEU A 201 14.06 5.45 -6.35
CA LEU A 201 14.97 5.77 -7.46
C LEU A 201 16.40 5.20 -7.35
N LEU A 202 16.87 4.98 -6.12
CA LEU A 202 18.21 4.51 -5.80
C LEU A 202 18.25 3.05 -5.31
N ASN A 203 17.10 2.40 -5.17
CA ASN A 203 17.00 1.01 -4.73
C ASN A 203 16.54 0.11 -5.88
N PHE A 204 17.50 -0.50 -6.56
CA PHE A 204 17.24 -1.42 -7.67
C PHE A 204 16.91 -2.86 -7.24
N ASN A 205 17.04 -3.17 -5.94
CA ASN A 205 16.64 -4.47 -5.40
C ASN A 205 15.19 -4.38 -4.90
N GLU A 206 14.32 -4.05 -5.85
CA GLU A 206 12.90 -3.88 -5.63
C GLU A 206 12.28 -5.18 -5.15
N SER A 207 11.69 -5.11 -3.98
CA SER A 207 10.91 -6.17 -3.41
C SER A 207 9.53 -5.67 -3.10
N TYR A 208 8.56 -6.54 -3.30
CA TYR A 208 7.20 -6.33 -2.83
C TYR A 208 6.93 -7.32 -1.71
N GLU A 209 5.99 -6.94 -0.86
CA GLU A 209 5.50 -7.76 0.22
C GLU A 209 3.98 -7.88 0.11
N LEU A 210 3.45 -9.08 0.36
CA LEU A 210 2.02 -9.29 0.47
C LEU A 210 1.70 -9.53 1.94
N VAL A 211 0.90 -8.63 2.52
CA VAL A 211 0.65 -8.57 3.95
C VAL A 211 -0.81 -8.93 4.18
N CYS A 212 -1.02 -9.97 4.98
CA CYS A 212 -2.33 -10.54 5.26
C CYS A 212 -2.61 -10.42 6.75
N ALA A 213 -3.72 -9.78 7.10
CA ALA A 213 -4.27 -9.85 8.44
C ALA A 213 -5.27 -11.01 8.50
N VAL A 214 -5.01 -11.97 9.38
CA VAL A 214 -5.68 -13.27 9.43
C VAL A 214 -6.43 -13.41 10.76
N THR A 215 -7.74 -13.62 10.68
CA THR A 215 -8.61 -13.90 11.82
C THR A 215 -9.02 -15.37 11.83
N PHE A 216 -9.24 -15.92 13.02
CA PHE A 216 -9.74 -17.28 13.21
C PHE A 216 -11.09 -17.23 13.95
N PRO A 217 -12.13 -17.98 13.52
CA PRO A 217 -13.45 -17.90 14.14
C PRO A 217 -13.47 -18.14 15.65
N ASP A 218 -12.59 -19.01 16.15
CA ASP A 218 -12.56 -19.43 17.56
C ASP A 218 -11.62 -18.59 18.43
N TYR A 219 -10.88 -17.64 17.84
CA TYR A 219 -9.88 -16.84 18.55
C TYR A 219 -10.03 -15.35 18.23
N PRO A 220 -10.32 -14.49 19.22
CA PRO A 220 -10.46 -13.05 19.02
C PRO A 220 -9.09 -12.38 18.91
N VAL A 221 -8.27 -12.83 17.97
CA VAL A 221 -6.94 -12.29 17.69
C VAL A 221 -6.72 -12.19 16.19
N VAL A 222 -5.91 -11.21 15.80
CA VAL A 222 -5.45 -11.04 14.42
C VAL A 222 -3.96 -11.38 14.36
N TYR A 223 -3.63 -12.35 13.48
CA TYR A 223 -2.26 -12.66 13.11
C TYR A 223 -1.88 -11.91 11.83
N PHE A 224 -0.60 -11.59 11.69
CA PHE A 224 -0.07 -11.01 10.45
C PHE A 224 0.82 -12.02 9.75
N GLU A 225 0.49 -12.35 8.51
CA GLU A 225 1.35 -13.18 7.64
C GLU A 225 1.86 -12.37 6.46
N ILE A 226 3.17 -12.48 6.20
CA ILE A 226 3.88 -11.65 5.23
C ILE A 226 4.62 -12.54 4.25
N TYR A 227 4.29 -12.40 2.97
CA TYR A 227 5.13 -12.91 1.88
C TYR A 227 6.18 -11.86 1.52
N SER A 228 7.44 -12.28 1.39
CA SER A 228 8.48 -11.42 0.84
C SER A 228 8.95 -11.93 -0.52
N SER A 229 9.00 -11.06 -1.52
CA SER A 229 9.55 -11.43 -2.83
C SER A 229 11.06 -11.75 -2.76
N ARG A 230 11.78 -11.24 -1.76
CA ARG A 230 13.23 -11.45 -1.55
C ARG A 230 13.53 -12.89 -1.16
N SER A 231 12.84 -13.40 -0.15
CA SER A 231 12.99 -14.79 0.30
C SER A 231 12.15 -15.75 -0.54
N SER A 232 11.17 -15.24 -1.29
CA SER A 232 10.14 -16.03 -1.97
C SER A 232 9.41 -16.98 -1.02
N SER A 233 9.20 -16.57 0.22
CA SER A 233 8.56 -17.36 1.27
C SER A 233 7.61 -16.52 2.10
N TRP A 234 6.68 -17.21 2.77
CA TRP A 234 5.83 -16.63 3.80
C TRP A 234 6.48 -16.74 5.17
N ARG A 235 6.18 -15.77 6.03
CA ARG A 235 6.48 -15.82 7.47
C ARG A 235 5.30 -15.25 8.24
N VAL A 236 5.06 -15.81 9.42
CA VAL A 236 4.13 -15.23 10.40
C VAL A 236 4.93 -14.22 11.22
N SER A 237 4.37 -13.04 11.46
CA SER A 237 4.95 -12.06 12.39
C SER A 237 4.76 -12.55 13.83
N ASP A 238 5.72 -12.25 14.71
CA ASP A 238 5.57 -12.51 16.15
C ASP A 238 4.52 -11.59 16.80
N THR A 239 4.12 -10.53 16.10
CA THR A 239 3.11 -9.58 16.55
C THR A 239 1.70 -10.13 16.35
N ILE A 240 0.90 -10.05 17.41
CA ILE A 240 -0.49 -10.50 17.46
C ILE A 240 -1.33 -9.36 18.01
N CYS A 241 -2.44 -9.04 17.35
CA CYS A 241 -3.38 -8.03 17.83
C CYS A 241 -4.50 -8.71 18.64
N TYR A 242 -4.56 -8.42 19.95
CA TYR A 242 -5.54 -8.96 20.90
C TYR A 242 -6.73 -8.02 21.17
N GLU A 243 -6.64 -6.77 20.70
CA GLU A 243 -7.59 -5.71 21.03
C GLU A 243 -8.81 -5.67 20.10
N LEU A 244 -8.78 -6.45 19.01
CA LEU A 244 -9.93 -6.66 18.15
C LEU A 244 -10.72 -7.85 18.69
N ASP A 245 -11.97 -7.60 19.05
CA ASP A 245 -12.94 -8.52 19.67
C ASP A 245 -13.39 -9.70 18.79
N GLY A 246 -12.57 -10.12 17.84
CA GLY A 246 -12.93 -11.11 16.81
C GLY A 246 -13.86 -10.55 15.74
N SER A 247 -14.22 -9.26 15.79
CA SER A 247 -14.85 -8.59 14.66
C SER A 247 -13.99 -8.74 13.40
N GLY A 248 -14.63 -9.14 12.31
CA GLY A 248 -13.94 -9.40 11.06
C GLY A 248 -13.29 -8.13 10.49
N LEU A 249 -12.14 -8.30 9.86
CA LEU A 249 -11.59 -7.27 9.00
C LEU A 249 -12.34 -7.26 7.67
N HIS A 250 -12.57 -6.07 7.13
CA HIS A 250 -13.14 -5.92 5.80
C HIS A 250 -12.17 -6.39 4.73
N ASP A 251 -12.71 -6.80 3.59
CA ASP A 251 -11.91 -7.24 2.45
C ASP A 251 -11.10 -6.08 1.86
N GLY A 252 -9.80 -6.32 1.66
CA GLY A 252 -8.84 -5.35 1.12
C GLY A 252 -8.13 -4.54 2.21
N GLY A 253 -7.52 -3.43 1.81
CA GLY A 253 -6.79 -2.52 2.71
C GLY A 253 -5.92 -1.57 1.88
N TYR A 254 -5.14 -0.74 2.57
CA TYR A 254 -4.32 0.28 1.92
C TYR A 254 -2.88 0.28 2.43
N TYR A 255 -1.91 0.41 1.52
CA TYR A 255 -0.50 0.57 1.87
C TYR A 255 -0.08 2.02 1.69
N MET A 256 0.58 2.60 2.69
CA MET A 256 1.20 3.91 2.60
C MET A 256 2.48 3.96 3.43
N LYS A 257 3.60 4.33 2.79
CA LYS A 257 4.86 4.71 3.46
C LYS A 257 5.31 3.71 4.55
N GLY A 258 5.31 2.43 4.23
CA GLY A 258 5.74 1.36 5.15
C GLY A 258 4.69 0.89 6.16
N VAL A 259 3.45 1.39 6.07
CA VAL A 259 2.34 0.99 6.95
C VAL A 259 1.19 0.45 6.12
N VAL A 260 0.58 -0.63 6.61
CA VAL A 260 -0.61 -1.25 6.03
C VAL A 260 -1.81 -0.97 6.92
N TYR A 261 -2.95 -0.66 6.29
CA TYR A 261 -4.18 -0.26 6.96
C TYR A 261 -5.37 -1.12 6.53
N TRP A 262 -6.16 -1.57 7.50
CA TRP A 262 -7.39 -2.34 7.29
C TRP A 262 -8.56 -1.76 8.08
N GLU A 263 -9.75 -1.74 7.48
CA GLU A 263 -10.98 -1.40 8.18
C GLU A 263 -11.47 -2.61 8.97
N SER A 264 -11.81 -2.41 10.24
CA SER A 264 -12.44 -3.42 11.09
C SER A 264 -13.95 -3.17 11.22
N SER A 265 -14.72 -4.26 11.31
CA SER A 265 -16.15 -4.19 11.64
C SER A 265 -16.44 -3.61 13.04
N SER A 266 -15.42 -3.50 13.92
CA SER A 266 -15.54 -2.80 15.22
C SER A 266 -15.46 -1.27 15.13
N GLY A 267 -15.38 -0.68 13.94
CA GLY A 267 -15.37 0.77 13.78
C GLY A 267 -13.99 1.41 14.06
N VAL A 268 -12.92 0.67 13.80
CA VAL A 268 -11.53 1.16 13.87
C VAL A 268 -10.78 0.82 12.59
N ILE A 269 -9.69 1.53 12.34
CA ILE A 269 -8.72 1.21 11.30
C ILE A 269 -7.50 0.59 12.00
N LEU A 270 -7.23 -0.67 11.69
CA LEU A 270 -6.01 -1.37 12.12
C LEU A 270 -4.85 -0.91 11.25
N ALA A 271 -3.79 -0.40 11.86
CA ALA A 271 -2.53 -0.06 11.21
C ALA A 271 -1.44 -1.06 11.62
N PHE A 272 -0.60 -1.48 10.68
CA PHE A 272 0.55 -2.35 10.94
C PHE A 272 1.78 -1.83 10.21
N GLY A 273 2.84 -1.51 10.95
CA GLY A 273 4.11 -1.02 10.41
C GLY A 273 5.02 -2.16 10.00
N LEU A 274 5.48 -2.20 8.75
CA LEU A 274 6.29 -3.31 8.21
C LEU A 274 7.74 -3.32 8.68
N ARG A 275 8.25 -2.18 9.18
CA ARG A 275 9.65 -2.06 9.62
C ARG A 275 9.86 -2.63 11.02
N ASP A 276 9.04 -2.17 11.96
CA ASP A 276 9.17 -2.50 13.37
C ASP A 276 8.13 -3.57 13.80
N GLU A 277 7.26 -3.98 12.87
CA GLU A 277 6.21 -4.98 13.04
C GLU A 277 5.30 -4.68 14.23
N GLN A 278 4.95 -3.42 14.43
CA GLN A 278 4.02 -2.98 15.47
C GLN A 278 2.66 -2.62 14.87
N TYR A 279 1.60 -2.88 15.63
CA TYR A 279 0.25 -2.46 15.26
C TYR A 279 -0.20 -1.24 16.07
N GLY A 280 -1.25 -0.59 15.57
CA GLY A 280 -1.95 0.47 16.26
C GLY A 280 -3.32 0.71 15.64
N PHE A 281 -4.08 1.62 16.23
CA PHE A 281 -5.45 1.92 15.79
C PHE A 281 -5.61 3.39 15.44
N LEU A 282 -6.44 3.64 14.42
CA LEU A 282 -7.01 4.95 14.14
C LEU A 282 -8.54 4.85 14.28
N PRO A 283 -9.22 5.92 14.71
CA PRO A 283 -10.67 5.95 14.74
C PRO A 283 -11.22 5.81 13.32
N LEU A 284 -12.26 5.00 13.12
CA LEU A 284 -13.04 5.04 11.88
C LEU A 284 -14.12 6.13 12.01
N PRO A 285 -14.30 6.99 11.00
CA PRO A 285 -15.43 7.92 11.00
C PRO A 285 -16.76 7.19 11.18
N ALA A 286 -17.67 7.76 11.97
CA ALA A 286 -18.98 7.15 12.22
C ALA A 286 -19.72 6.84 10.90
N ASN A 287 -20.11 5.59 10.72
CA ASN A 287 -20.91 5.14 9.58
C ASN A 287 -22.39 5.38 9.84
N ASP A 288 -23.09 5.99 8.88
CA ASP A 288 -24.53 5.78 8.75
C ASP A 288 -24.71 4.45 8.00
N GLU A 289 -25.18 3.42 8.69
CA GLU A 289 -25.34 2.05 8.17
C GLU A 289 -26.17 1.98 6.86
N GLU A 290 -26.94 3.03 6.56
CA GLU A 290 -27.89 3.11 5.45
C GLU A 290 -27.24 3.35 4.07
N TYR A 291 -26.03 3.92 3.97
CA TYR A 291 -25.51 4.47 2.70
C TYR A 291 -24.15 3.93 2.20
N GLY A 292 -23.58 2.93 2.89
CA GLY A 292 -22.41 2.16 2.44
C GLY A 292 -21.09 2.51 3.13
N ASN A 293 -20.11 1.61 3.02
CA ASN A 293 -18.79 1.77 3.63
C ASN A 293 -17.94 2.79 2.86
N GLY A 294 -17.15 3.58 3.57
CA GLY A 294 -16.13 4.42 2.96
C GLY A 294 -14.92 3.61 2.48
N ALA A 295 -13.83 4.30 2.17
CA ALA A 295 -12.56 3.67 1.83
C ALA A 295 -11.35 4.49 2.24
N LEU A 296 -10.30 3.76 2.62
CA LEU A 296 -8.97 4.30 2.82
C LEU A 296 -8.37 4.75 1.48
N ALA A 297 -7.77 5.93 1.45
CA ALA A 297 -7.12 6.49 0.29
C ALA A 297 -5.94 7.39 0.71
N MET A 298 -5.30 8.04 -0.26
CA MET A 298 -4.26 9.04 -0.02
C MET A 298 -4.61 10.35 -0.71
N LYS A 299 -4.48 11.45 0.02
CA LYS A 299 -4.64 12.82 -0.48
C LYS A 299 -3.44 13.66 -0.05
N HIS A 300 -2.77 14.31 -1.00
CA HIS A 300 -1.56 15.12 -0.75
C HIS A 300 -0.47 14.42 0.09
N GLY A 301 -0.33 13.10 -0.03
CA GLY A 301 0.66 12.32 0.72
C GLY A 301 0.26 11.94 2.15
N GLU A 302 -0.98 12.21 2.55
CA GLU A 302 -1.57 11.82 3.83
C GLU A 302 -2.64 10.76 3.65
N LEU A 303 -2.78 9.87 4.64
CA LEU A 303 -3.87 8.90 4.69
C LEU A 303 -5.19 9.64 4.89
N CYS A 304 -6.20 9.29 4.10
CA CYS A 304 -7.55 9.81 4.25
C CYS A 304 -8.57 8.67 4.20
N TYR A 305 -9.74 8.92 4.75
CA TYR A 305 -10.90 8.06 4.64
C TYR A 305 -12.01 8.80 3.89
N ILE A 306 -12.47 8.22 2.79
CA ILE A 306 -13.43 8.82 1.90
C ILE A 306 -14.76 8.10 2.08
N GLN A 307 -15.76 8.83 2.57
CA GLN A 307 -17.05 8.30 2.95
C GLN A 307 -18.14 8.98 2.11
N PRO A 308 -18.83 8.25 1.20
CA PRO A 308 -20.03 8.77 0.57
C PRO A 308 -21.14 8.88 1.63
N ARG A 309 -21.89 9.97 1.59
CA ARG A 309 -23.09 10.18 2.40
C ARG A 309 -24.23 10.61 1.51
N TYR A 310 -25.40 10.05 1.79
CA TYR A 310 -26.63 10.45 1.13
C TYR A 310 -27.57 11.00 2.19
N GLN A 311 -27.93 12.28 2.05
CA GLN A 311 -28.86 12.94 2.96
C GLN A 311 -29.75 13.87 2.15
N ASP A 312 -31.06 13.82 2.38
CA ASP A 312 -32.04 14.72 1.75
C ASP A 312 -31.94 14.79 0.22
N ASN A 313 -31.71 13.66 -0.44
CA ASN A 313 -31.46 13.55 -1.89
C ASN A 313 -30.20 14.23 -2.43
N VAL A 314 -29.25 14.56 -1.55
CA VAL A 314 -27.93 15.07 -1.92
C VAL A 314 -26.88 14.01 -1.61
N CYS A 315 -26.10 13.65 -2.63
CA CYS A 315 -24.91 12.82 -2.44
C CYS A 315 -23.71 13.73 -2.15
N THR A 316 -23.10 13.53 -1.00
CA THR A 316 -21.88 14.22 -0.58
C THR A 316 -20.77 13.20 -0.35
N ILE A 317 -19.54 13.64 -0.52
CA ILE A 317 -18.37 12.84 -0.24
C ILE A 317 -17.60 13.54 0.88
N ASN A 318 -17.62 12.93 2.05
CA ASN A 318 -16.82 13.35 3.18
C ASN A 318 -15.41 12.79 3.04
N ILE A 319 -14.42 13.66 3.18
CA ILE A 319 -13.01 13.28 3.21
C ILE A 319 -12.51 13.56 4.62
N HIS A 320 -12.17 12.49 5.32
CA HIS A 320 -11.57 12.48 6.64
C HIS A 320 -10.05 12.31 6.52
N GLY A 321 -9.27 12.90 7.41
CA GLY A 321 -7.81 12.79 7.39
C GLY A 321 -7.19 13.10 8.75
N ASN A 322 -5.86 13.18 8.78
CA ASN A 322 -5.04 13.09 10.01
C ASN A 322 -5.14 11.74 10.71
N MET A 323 -4.38 11.60 11.80
CA MET A 323 -4.42 10.45 12.71
C MET A 323 -5.77 10.31 13.45
N ASP A 324 -6.52 11.39 13.64
CA ASP A 324 -7.81 11.38 14.32
C ASP A 324 -9.01 11.17 13.37
N MET A 325 -8.74 11.01 12.06
CA MET A 325 -9.76 10.89 11.01
C MET A 325 -10.86 11.97 11.09
N SER A 326 -10.46 13.19 11.47
CA SER A 326 -11.34 14.35 11.48
C SER A 326 -11.78 14.74 10.06
N LEU A 327 -13.00 15.25 9.92
CA LEU A 327 -13.53 15.71 8.64
C LEU A 327 -12.70 16.90 8.12
N LYS A 328 -12.12 16.75 6.93
CA LYS A 328 -11.25 17.76 6.28
C LYS A 328 -11.95 18.54 5.20
N SER A 329 -12.76 17.86 4.40
CA SER A 329 -13.47 18.49 3.28
C SER A 329 -14.70 17.69 2.91
N VAL A 330 -15.70 18.38 2.38
CA VAL A 330 -16.93 17.79 1.82
C VAL A 330 -17.01 18.18 0.36
N ILE A 331 -17.24 17.20 -0.51
CA ILE A 331 -17.50 17.42 -1.94
C ILE A 331 -18.97 17.14 -2.19
N ASN A 332 -19.71 18.15 -2.66
CA ASN A 332 -21.10 17.98 -3.06
C ASN A 332 -21.14 17.49 -4.51
N LEU A 333 -21.84 16.38 -4.76
CA LEU A 333 -22.06 15.91 -6.12
C LEU A 333 -23.34 16.56 -6.68
N PRO A 334 -23.27 17.28 -7.82
CA PRO A 334 -24.44 17.81 -8.47
C PRO A 334 -25.32 16.65 -8.99
N TYR A 335 -26.63 16.75 -8.77
CA TYR A 335 -27.61 15.74 -9.12
C TYR A 335 -27.79 15.65 -10.65
N ASP A 336 -27.30 14.57 -11.27
CA ASP A 336 -27.72 14.16 -12.63
C ASP A 336 -27.51 12.66 -12.92
N ALA A 337 -27.27 11.85 -11.89
CA ALA A 337 -27.08 10.40 -12.05
C ALA A 337 -28.35 9.68 -11.55
N GLY A 338 -28.97 8.92 -12.45
CA GLY A 338 -30.32 8.34 -12.32
C GLY A 338 -30.56 7.48 -11.08
N SER A 339 -31.84 7.24 -10.80
CA SER A 339 -32.42 6.67 -9.58
C SER A 339 -32.15 5.17 -9.31
N THR A 340 -30.94 4.68 -9.52
CA THR A 340 -30.57 3.30 -9.22
C THR A 340 -29.18 3.26 -8.59
N PHE A 341 -29.10 3.33 -7.26
CA PHE A 341 -27.83 3.15 -6.54
C PHE A 341 -27.98 2.06 -5.48
N GLY A 342 -27.14 1.03 -5.58
CA GLY A 342 -26.87 0.13 -4.46
C GLY A 342 -25.65 0.61 -3.66
N VAL A 343 -24.97 -0.33 -2.98
CA VAL A 343 -23.84 -0.05 -2.10
C VAL A 343 -22.72 0.66 -2.88
N CYS A 344 -22.39 1.89 -2.46
CA CYS A 344 -21.21 2.60 -2.92
C CYS A 344 -19.97 1.96 -2.27
N ARG A 345 -19.05 1.44 -3.07
CA ARG A 345 -17.72 1.06 -2.58
C ARG A 345 -16.72 2.05 -3.17
N ALA A 346 -16.19 2.92 -2.33
CA ALA A 346 -15.00 3.65 -2.71
C ALA A 346 -13.84 2.65 -2.82
N LEU A 347 -13.05 2.73 -3.88
CA LEU A 347 -11.81 1.95 -3.97
C LEU A 347 -10.66 2.93 -3.82
N GLY A 348 -9.91 2.75 -2.72
CA GLY A 348 -8.69 3.48 -2.47
C GLY A 348 -7.63 3.15 -3.50
N PHE A 349 -7.43 4.01 -4.48
CA PHE A 349 -6.27 3.92 -5.35
C PHE A 349 -5.45 5.21 -5.33
N ILE A 350 -4.16 5.01 -5.58
CA ILE A 350 -3.08 5.98 -5.44
C ILE A 350 -3.22 7.07 -6.51
N ASN A 351 -3.73 8.25 -6.14
CA ASN A 351 -3.01 9.53 -6.24
C ASN A 351 -3.87 10.68 -5.68
N GLY A 352 -3.22 11.71 -5.13
CA GLY A 352 -3.84 12.75 -4.30
C GLY A 352 -4.92 13.65 -4.94
N ASP A 353 -5.27 13.44 -6.20
CA ASP A 353 -6.16 14.30 -6.97
C ASP A 353 -7.35 13.59 -7.64
N ILE A 354 -7.46 12.25 -7.52
CA ILE A 354 -8.52 11.52 -8.23
C ILE A 354 -9.26 10.59 -7.26
N LEU A 355 -10.53 10.92 -7.04
CA LEU A 355 -11.49 10.08 -6.34
C LEU A 355 -12.36 9.35 -7.35
N ILE A 356 -12.39 8.01 -7.26
CA ILE A 356 -13.28 7.19 -8.07
C ILE A 356 -14.22 6.43 -7.14
N LEU A 357 -15.51 6.70 -7.28
CA LEU A 357 -16.58 5.99 -6.59
C LEU A 357 -17.06 4.83 -7.48
N GLY A 358 -16.95 3.60 -6.97
CA GLY A 358 -17.64 2.46 -7.55
C GLY A 358 -19.08 2.42 -7.05
N LEU A 359 -20.04 2.78 -7.90
CA LEU A 359 -21.47 2.65 -7.61
C LEU A 359 -21.92 1.26 -8.05
N GLY A 360 -22.04 0.32 -7.11
CA GLY A 360 -22.56 -1.02 -7.40
C GLY A 360 -24.06 -1.09 -7.10
N THR A 361 -24.85 -1.75 -7.94
CA THR A 361 -26.19 -2.23 -7.56
C THR A 361 -26.06 -3.66 -7.01
N ARG A 362 -26.81 -3.97 -5.95
CA ARG A 362 -26.89 -5.33 -5.39
C ARG A 362 -27.46 -6.32 -6.40
#